data_AF-A0A2E6A410-F1
#
_entry.id   AF-A0A2E6A410-F1
#
_cell.length_a   1.000
_cell.length_b   1.000
_cell.length_c   1.000
_cell.angle_alpha   90.00
_cell.angle_beta   90.00
_cell.angle_gamma   90.00
#
_symmetry.space_group_name_H-M   'P 1'
#
loop_
_entity.id
_entity.type
_entity.pdbx_description
1 polymer ?
#
loop_
_entity_poly.entity_id
_entity_poly.type
_entity_poly.pdbx_seq_one_letter_code
_entity_poly.pdbx_strand_id
1 'polypeptide(L)'
;MPNSAVTTFDGDVLAAIDHCYEIGWAADGLPVVPPERARVEAMLAGTGHAPEDVLNTHPTTGNTCTALAAAVNAVMAGCLPEYFPVLVAALEALDEPDYN
;
A
#
# COMPACT_ATOMS: atom_id res chain seq x y z
N MET A 1 -12.86 6.03 -0.89
CA MET A 1 -12.42 4.92 -1.76
C MET A 1 -13.30 3.72 -1.42
N PRO A 2 -14.01 3.11 -2.38
CA PRO A 2 -14.94 2.04 -2.09
C PRO A 2 -14.16 0.81 -1.60
N ASN A 3 -14.58 0.31 -0.44
CA ASN A 3 -14.38 -1.05 0.07
C ASN A 3 -13.85 -2.02 -1.01
N SER A 4 -12.53 -2.23 -1.12
CA SER A 4 -12.07 -3.40 -1.86
C SER A 4 -12.36 -4.59 -0.95
N ALA A 5 -13.50 -5.23 -1.21
CA ALA A 5 -13.81 -6.53 -0.66
C ALA A 5 -12.59 -7.43 -0.89
N VAL A 6 -12.13 -8.11 0.16
CA VAL A 6 -11.03 -9.07 0.00
C VAL A 6 -11.51 -10.16 -0.96
N THR A 7 -10.86 -10.22 -2.13
CA THR A 7 -11.07 -11.28 -3.10
C THR A 7 -10.26 -12.50 -2.67
N THR A 8 -10.89 -13.67 -2.68
CA THR A 8 -10.24 -14.94 -2.32
C THR A 8 -9.92 -15.71 -3.60
N PHE A 9 -8.70 -16.24 -3.68
CA PHE A 9 -8.23 -17.13 -4.74
C PHE A 9 -7.72 -18.38 -4.04
N ASP A 10 -8.29 -19.55 -4.34
CA ASP A 10 -8.08 -20.82 -3.62
C ASP A 10 -6.64 -21.38 -3.76
N GLY A 11 -5.64 -20.62 -3.32
CA GLY A 11 -4.22 -20.89 -3.51
C GLY A 11 -3.68 -20.56 -4.90
N ASP A 12 -4.52 -20.09 -5.82
CA ASP A 12 -4.11 -19.72 -7.18
C ASP A 12 -3.49 -18.32 -7.21
N VAL A 13 -2.16 -18.28 -7.06
CA VAL A 13 -1.37 -17.04 -7.09
C VAL A 13 -1.39 -16.39 -8.47
N LEU A 14 -1.43 -17.17 -9.56
CA LEU A 14 -1.44 -16.61 -10.91
C LEU A 14 -2.78 -15.93 -11.19
N ALA A 15 -3.89 -16.54 -10.80
CA ALA A 15 -5.21 -15.91 -10.90
C ALA A 15 -5.29 -14.60 -10.07
N ALA A 16 -4.67 -14.56 -8.89
CA ALA A 16 -4.60 -13.35 -8.09
C ALA A 16 -3.77 -12.24 -8.75
N ILE A 17 -2.66 -12.61 -9.40
CA ILE A 17 -1.82 -11.68 -10.18
C ILE A 17 -2.60 -11.17 -11.40
N ASP A 18 -3.22 -12.06 -12.18
CA ASP A 18 -4.05 -11.71 -13.34
C ASP A 18 -5.17 -10.76 -12.95
N HIS A 19 -5.82 -11.00 -11.81
CA HIS A 19 -6.83 -10.08 -11.28
C HIS A 19 -6.28 -8.68 -10.99
N CYS A 20 -5.06 -8.55 -10.46
CA CYS A 20 -4.41 -7.26 -10.25
C CYS A 20 -4.21 -6.50 -11.58
N TYR A 21 -3.90 -7.21 -12.67
CA TYR A 21 -3.81 -6.64 -14.01
C TYR A 21 -5.19 -6.19 -14.52
N GLU A 22 -6.22 -7.02 -14.37
CA GLU A 22 -7.58 -6.74 -14.83
C GLU A 22 -8.18 -5.48 -14.18
N ILE A 23 -7.92 -5.26 -12.89
CA ILE A 23 -8.40 -4.07 -12.16
C ILE A 23 -7.47 -2.85 -12.30
N GLY A 24 -6.41 -2.97 -13.10
CA GLY A 24 -5.50 -1.87 -13.43
C GLY A 24 -4.50 -1.50 -12.34
N TRP A 25 -4.18 -2.39 -11.40
CA TRP A 25 -3.19 -2.11 -10.34
C TRP A 25 -1.75 -2.25 -10.83
N ALA A 26 -1.52 -2.90 -11.97
CA ALA A 26 -0.22 -3.03 -12.64
C ALA A 26 -0.02 -2.01 -13.78
N ALA A 27 -0.52 -0.77 -13.60
CA ALA A 27 -0.63 0.21 -14.69
C ALA A 27 0.73 0.70 -15.23
N ASP A 28 1.81 0.53 -14.48
CA ASP A 28 3.17 0.88 -14.88
C ASP A 28 3.83 -0.17 -15.81
N GLY A 29 3.16 -1.31 -16.03
CA GLY A 29 3.66 -2.42 -16.85
C GLY A 29 4.62 -3.35 -16.11
N LEU A 30 4.83 -3.17 -14.80
CA LEU A 30 5.67 -4.03 -13.99
C LEU A 30 4.87 -5.19 -13.36
N PRO A 31 5.53 -6.29 -12.98
CA PRO A 31 4.93 -7.31 -12.13
C PRO A 31 4.53 -6.76 -10.76
N VAL A 32 3.38 -7.23 -10.25
CA VAL A 32 2.84 -6.88 -8.94
C VAL A 32 2.73 -8.12 -8.07
N VAL A 33 3.07 -7.98 -6.78
CA VAL A 33 2.76 -8.99 -5.77
C VAL A 33 1.34 -8.74 -5.25
N PRO A 34 0.41 -9.70 -5.32
CA PRO A 34 -0.94 -9.48 -4.80
C PRO A 34 -0.89 -9.09 -3.32
N PRO A 35 -1.58 -8.00 -2.90
CA PRO A 35 -1.52 -7.51 -1.54
C PRO A 35 -2.36 -8.37 -0.60
N GLU A 36 -1.84 -9.57 -0.31
CA GLU A 36 -2.44 -10.50 0.62
C GLU A 36 -2.59 -9.86 2.00
N ARG A 37 -3.74 -10.09 2.65
CA ARG A 37 -4.07 -9.54 3.97
C ARG A 37 -2.95 -9.75 4.99
N ALA A 38 -2.41 -10.97 5.09
CA ALA A 38 -1.35 -11.28 6.06
C ALA A 38 -0.07 -10.48 5.81
N ARG A 39 0.26 -10.18 4.55
CA ARG A 39 1.44 -9.36 4.20
C ARG A 39 1.21 -7.90 4.54
N VAL A 40 0.01 -7.38 4.29
CA VAL A 40 -0.38 -6.01 4.64
C VAL A 40 -0.39 -5.82 6.16
N GLU A 41 -0.92 -6.79 6.90
CA GLU A 41 -0.90 -6.78 8.37
C GLU A 41 0.54 -6.84 8.91
N ALA A 42 1.43 -7.62 8.28
CA ALA A 42 2.84 -7.65 8.65
C ALA A 42 3.56 -6.31 8.41
N MET A 43 3.19 -5.57 7.35
CA MET A 43 3.69 -4.20 7.13
C MET A 43 3.26 -3.28 8.27
N LEU A 44 1.97 -3.25 8.57
CA LEU A 44 1.40 -2.38 9.60
C LEU A 44 1.93 -2.71 11.01
N ALA A 45 2.18 -3.99 11.31
CA ALA A 45 2.77 -4.41 12.58
C ALA A 45 4.18 -3.85 12.83
N GLY A 46 4.89 -3.44 11.78
CA GLY A 46 6.20 -2.80 11.88
C GLY A 46 6.14 -1.33 12.30
N THR A 47 4.95 -0.73 12.38
CA THR A 47 4.77 0.69 12.69
C THR A 47 3.80 0.89 13.85
N GLY A 48 3.78 2.10 14.41
CA GLY A 48 2.86 2.47 15.50
C GLY A 48 1.49 2.95 15.01
N HIS A 49 1.21 2.89 13.71
CA HIS A 49 0.05 3.53 13.09
C HIS A 49 -1.17 2.61 13.04
N ALA A 50 -2.34 3.20 13.21
CA ALA A 50 -3.60 2.58 12.84
C ALA A 50 -3.78 2.57 11.30
N PRO A 51 -4.50 1.59 10.71
CA PRO A 51 -4.72 1.53 9.26
C PRO A 51 -5.29 2.82 8.64
N GLU A 52 -6.09 3.55 9.40
CA GLU A 52 -6.76 4.80 9.05
C GLU A 52 -5.91 6.06 9.22
N ASP A 53 -4.74 5.96 9.88
CA ASP A 53 -3.87 7.11 10.09
C ASP A 53 -3.40 7.67 8.75
N VAL A 54 -3.51 8.98 8.56
CA VAL A 54 -3.04 9.68 7.37
C VAL A 54 -1.56 9.99 7.54
N LEU A 55 -0.74 9.45 6.65
CA LEU A 55 0.72 9.67 6.64
C LEU A 55 1.10 10.95 5.88
N ASN A 56 0.38 11.27 4.80
CA ASN A 56 0.53 12.53 4.10
C ASN A 56 -0.71 12.91 3.28
N THR A 57 -0.77 14.19 2.90
CA THR A 57 -1.78 14.72 1.99
C THR A 57 -1.11 15.45 0.83
N HIS A 58 -1.38 15.03 -0.40
CA HIS A 58 -0.83 15.70 -1.56
C HIS A 58 -1.40 17.13 -1.69
N PRO A 59 -0.58 18.19 -1.70
CA PRO A 59 -1.06 19.57 -1.57
C PRO A 59 -1.92 20.04 -2.74
N THR A 60 -1.60 19.62 -3.97
CA THR A 60 -2.37 20.02 -5.17
C THR A 60 -3.66 19.24 -5.38
N THR A 61 -3.65 17.92 -5.18
CA THR A 61 -4.81 17.06 -5.47
C THR A 61 -5.71 16.86 -4.26
N GLY A 62 -5.21 17.11 -3.04
CA GLY A 62 -5.90 16.83 -1.78
C GLY A 62 -6.04 15.34 -1.46
N ASN A 63 -5.39 14.46 -2.23
CA ASN A 63 -5.44 13.03 -1.99
C ASN A 63 -4.61 12.67 -0.75
N THR A 64 -5.20 11.88 0.15
CA THR A 64 -4.54 11.39 1.35
C THR A 64 -3.95 10.01 1.14
N CYS A 65 -2.77 9.76 1.69
CA CYS A 65 -2.21 8.42 1.83
C CYS A 65 -2.38 7.96 3.28
N THR A 66 -3.18 6.93 3.50
CA THR A 66 -3.28 6.29 4.82
C THR A 66 -2.21 5.22 5.01
N ALA A 67 -1.94 4.83 6.25
CA ALA A 67 -1.03 3.72 6.56
C ALA A 67 -1.44 2.43 5.83
N LEU A 68 -2.74 2.12 5.76
CA LEU A 68 -3.25 0.98 4.98
C LEU A 68 -2.94 1.12 3.49
N ALA A 69 -3.19 2.30 2.91
CA ALA A 69 -2.92 2.54 1.50
C ALA A 69 -1.41 2.39 1.20
N ALA A 70 -0.56 2.95 2.05
CA ALA A 70 0.89 2.79 1.95
C ALA A 70 1.32 1.32 2.06
N ALA A 71 0.78 0.57 3.03
CA ALA A 71 1.09 -0.85 3.23
C ALA A 71 0.67 -1.70 2.03
N VAL A 72 -0.53 -1.49 1.48
CA VAL A 72 -1.01 -2.20 0.28
C VAL A 72 -0.08 -1.94 -0.90
N ASN A 73 0.26 -0.67 -1.16
CA ASN A 73 1.18 -0.31 -2.26
C ASN A 73 2.59 -0.86 -2.04
N ALA A 74 3.09 -0.85 -0.80
CA ALA A 74 4.39 -1.41 -0.45
C ALA A 74 4.42 -2.93 -0.71
N VAL A 75 3.37 -3.66 -0.35
CA VAL A 75 3.28 -5.10 -0.67
C VAL A 75 3.23 -5.30 -2.18
N MET A 76 2.42 -4.53 -2.92
CA MET A 76 2.35 -4.64 -4.38
C MET A 76 3.70 -4.45 -5.05
N ALA A 77 4.49 -3.50 -4.55
CA ALA A 77 5.85 -3.22 -5.01
C ALA A 77 6.90 -4.26 -4.56
N GLY A 78 6.53 -5.27 -3.76
CA GLY A 78 7.44 -6.28 -3.25
C GLY A 78 8.34 -5.81 -2.11
N CYS A 79 7.94 -4.75 -1.39
CA CYS A 79 8.66 -4.26 -0.22
C CYS A 79 8.75 -5.35 0.87
N LEU A 80 9.81 -5.29 1.70
CA LEU A 80 9.91 -6.12 2.90
C LEU A 80 9.37 -5.35 4.11
N PRO A 81 8.70 -6.04 5.07
CA PRO A 81 8.19 -5.38 6.29
C PRO A 81 9.25 -4.62 7.09
N GLU A 82 10.50 -5.10 7.09
CA GLU A 82 11.63 -4.43 7.75
C GLU A 82 11.99 -3.05 7.15
N TYR A 83 11.62 -2.79 5.90
CA TYR A 83 11.84 -1.51 5.23
C TYR A 83 10.64 -0.57 5.33
N PHE A 84 9.47 -1.10 5.67
CA PHE A 84 8.23 -0.32 5.72
C PHE A 84 8.27 0.88 6.69
N PRO A 85 8.89 0.80 7.89
CA PRO A 85 9.01 1.96 8.76
C PRO A 85 9.77 3.13 8.12
N VAL A 86 10.76 2.84 7.27
CA VAL A 86 11.50 3.87 6.52
C VAL A 86 10.60 4.51 5.46
N LEU A 87 9.78 3.71 4.78
CA LEU A 87 8.81 4.20 3.81
C LEU A 87 7.76 5.11 4.47
N VAL A 88 7.27 4.74 5.66
CA VAL A 88 6.34 5.56 6.44
C VAL A 88 6.99 6.89 6.84
N ALA A 89 8.19 6.85 7.43
CA ALA A 89 8.90 8.07 7.80
C ALA A 89 9.17 8.98 6.59
N ALA A 90 9.45 8.40 5.42
CA ALA A 90 9.60 9.17 4.19
C ALA A 90 8.28 9.82 3.76
N LEU A 91 7.15 9.12 3.85
CA LEU A 91 5.83 9.67 3.53
C LEU A 91 5.45 10.80 4.48
N GLU A 92 5.67 10.65 5.79
CA GLU A 92 5.44 11.69 6.80
C GLU A 92 6.31 12.93 6.55
N ALA A 93 7.59 12.73 6.21
CA ALA A 93 8.50 13.83 5.89
C ALA A 93 8.04 14.64 4.66
N LEU A 94 7.30 14.03 3.72
CA LEU A 94 6.71 14.75 2.60
C LEU A 94 5.57 15.68 3.02
N ASP A 95 5.00 15.54 4.22
CA ASP A 95 3.92 16.39 4.73
C ASP A 95 4.44 17.55 5.60
N GLU A 96 5.74 17.59 5.89
CA GLU A 96 6.35 18.62 6.74
C GLU A 96 6.39 20.00 6.04
N PRO A 97 6.13 21.11 6.77
CA PRO A 97 6.11 22.47 6.20
C PRO A 97 7.44 22.94 5.59
N ASP A 98 8.56 22.36 6.03
CA ASP A 98 9.87 22.70 5.49
C ASP A 98 10.12 22.04 4.11
N TYR A 99 9.32 21.02 3.75
CA TYR A 99 9.43 20.29 2.49
C TYR A 99 8.45 20.81 1.41
N ASN A 100 7.19 21.09 1.77
CA ASN A 100 6.11 21.56 0.87
C ASN A 100 5.79 23.06 1.05
#